data_AF-A0A7R9DQG8-F1
#
_entry.id   AF-A0A7R9DQG8-F1
#
_cell.length_a   1.000
_cell.length_b   1.000
_cell.length_c   1.000
_cell.angle_alpha   90.00
_cell.angle_beta   90.00
_cell.angle_gamma   90.00
#
_symmetry.space_group_name_H-M   'P 1'
#
loop_
_entity.id
_entity.type
_entity.pdbx_description
1 polymer ?
#
loop_
_entity_poly.entity_id
_entity_poly.type
_entity_poly.pdbx_seq_one_letter_code
_entity_poly.pdbx_strand_id
1 'polypeptide(L)'
;MKPFILRRLKKEVLQDLPTKKDETISVPLAPLQRQRYDDLIRIYSNKDKESFEEQGLSGVGIVTELRKAANHSALLRYHYTDEQLTQIANKLAKERLYKETNQQYIHEDLCVMSDFHIHSLTCNYK
;
A
#
# COMPACT_ATOMS: atom_id res chain seq x y z
N MET A 1 26.03 -24.65 -17.08
CA MET A 1 26.66 -23.93 -18.20
C MET A 1 26.07 -24.45 -19.50
N LYS A 2 25.24 -23.65 -20.17
CA LYS A 2 24.65 -23.93 -21.49
C LYS A 2 25.12 -22.85 -22.48
N PRO A 3 25.23 -23.17 -23.78
CA PRO A 3 26.10 -22.45 -24.72
C PRO A 3 25.51 -21.12 -25.22
N PHE A 4 26.44 -20.21 -25.57
CA PHE A 4 26.25 -18.90 -26.23
C PHE A 4 25.33 -17.86 -25.56
N ILE A 5 25.64 -17.45 -24.32
CA ILE A 5 25.19 -16.15 -23.80
C ILE A 5 26.37 -15.19 -23.85
N LEU A 6 26.32 -14.22 -24.77
CA LEU A 6 27.24 -13.09 -24.76
C LEU A 6 26.77 -12.08 -23.71
N ARG A 7 27.46 -12.06 -22.56
CA ARG A 7 27.24 -11.08 -21.50
C ARG A 7 28.53 -10.29 -21.28
N ARG A 8 28.48 -8.97 -21.48
CA ARG A 8 29.54 -8.04 -21.07
C ARG A 8 29.14 -7.31 -19.79
N LEU A 9 30.10 -7.04 -18.93
CA LEU A 9 29.87 -6.30 -17.68
C LEU A 9 30.01 -4.79 -17.94
N LYS A 10 29.28 -3.95 -17.20
CA LYS A 10 29.39 -2.48 -17.35
C LYS A 10 30.83 -1.99 -17.19
N LYS A 11 31.62 -2.63 -16.32
CA LYS A 11 33.06 -2.35 -16.15
C LYS A 11 33.92 -2.59 -17.40
N GLU A 12 33.48 -3.45 -18.33
CA GLU A 12 34.21 -3.80 -19.55
C GLU A 12 33.85 -2.90 -20.74
N VAL A 13 32.70 -2.22 -20.67
CA VAL A 13 32.13 -1.45 -21.79
C VAL A 13 32.08 0.05 -21.51
N LEU A 14 31.98 0.45 -20.25
CA LEU A 14 31.75 1.84 -19.83
C LEU A 14 32.84 2.30 -18.86
N GLN A 15 34.04 2.55 -19.40
CA GLN A 15 35.22 2.97 -18.63
C GLN A 15 35.15 4.45 -18.20
N ASP A 16 34.39 5.27 -18.93
CA ASP A 16 34.23 6.70 -18.66
C ASP A 16 33.14 7.01 -17.61
N LEU A 17 32.43 6.00 -17.11
CA LEU A 17 31.39 6.20 -16.09
C LEU A 17 31.99 6.22 -14.68
N PRO A 18 31.55 7.15 -13.81
CA PRO A 18 31.97 7.16 -12.41
C PRO A 18 31.57 5.87 -11.69
N THR A 19 32.32 5.54 -10.64
CA THR A 19 32.09 4.31 -9.87
C THR A 19 30.75 4.36 -9.13
N LYS A 20 29.99 3.26 -9.22
CA LYS A 20 28.75 3.08 -8.44
C LYS A 20 29.10 2.98 -6.95
N LYS A 21 28.48 3.81 -6.12
CA LYS A 21 28.54 3.72 -4.66
C LYS A 21 27.15 3.34 -4.15
N ASP A 22 27.09 2.37 -3.25
CA ASP A 22 25.86 1.95 -2.58
C ASP A 22 26.01 2.23 -1.09
N GLU A 23 25.11 3.03 -0.54
CA GLU A 23 25.06 3.37 0.89
C GLU A 23 23.69 2.95 1.47
N THR A 24 23.69 2.39 2.67
CA THR A 24 22.46 1.97 3.37
C THR A 24 22.27 2.83 4.60
N ILE A 25 21.19 3.62 4.62
CA ILE A 25 20.85 4.51 5.73
C ILE A 25 19.67 3.91 6.49
N SER A 26 19.85 3.68 7.80
CA SER A 26 18.77 3.23 8.67
C SER A 26 17.96 4.42 9.16
N VAL A 27 16.63 4.35 9.04
CA VAL A 27 15.70 5.44 9.42
C VAL A 27 14.76 4.93 10.51
N PRO A 28 14.59 5.66 11.62
CA PRO A 28 13.64 5.27 12.67
C PRO A 28 12.19 5.56 12.26
N LEU A 29 11.27 4.69 12.66
CA LEU A 29 9.82 4.92 12.52
C LEU A 29 9.35 6.05 13.45
N ALA A 30 8.46 6.91 12.95
CA ALA A 30 7.80 7.92 13.76
C ALA A 30 6.94 7.26 14.87
N PRO A 31 6.69 7.92 16.02
CA PRO A 31 6.00 7.28 17.16
C PRO A 31 4.63 6.68 16.82
N LEU A 32 3.78 7.45 16.12
CA LEU A 32 2.47 6.98 15.68
C LEU A 32 2.58 5.82 14.67
N GLN A 33 3.51 5.93 13.72
CA GLN A 33 3.76 4.90 12.72
C GLN A 33 4.25 3.60 13.36
N ARG A 34 5.11 3.69 14.38
CA ARG A 34 5.59 2.54 15.17
C ARG A 34 4.43 1.85 15.89
N GLN A 35 3.57 2.61 16.57
CA GLN A 35 2.40 2.05 17.24
C GLN A 35 1.53 1.25 16.27
N ARG A 36 1.25 1.81 15.09
CA ARG A 36 0.44 1.13 14.06
C ARG A 36 1.13 -0.10 13.47
N TYR A 37 2.44 -0.04 13.29
CA TYR A 37 3.24 -1.17 12.85
C TYR A 37 3.20 -2.32 13.87
N ASP A 38 3.34 -2.01 15.15
CA ASP A 38 3.28 -2.99 16.24
C ASP A 38 1.86 -3.58 16.39
N ASP A 39 0.81 -2.76 16.23
CA ASP A 39 -0.58 -3.22 16.21
C ASP A 39 -0.82 -4.23 15.09
N LEU A 40 -0.30 -3.96 13.88
CA LEU A 40 -0.37 -4.90 12.74
C LEU A 40 0.34 -6.22 13.08
N ILE A 41 1.56 -6.17 13.61
CA ILE A 41 2.29 -7.38 14.03
C ILE A 41 1.46 -8.20 15.02
N ARG A 42 0.84 -7.55 16.00
CA ARG A 42 -0.02 -8.23 16.99
C ARG A 42 -1.22 -8.91 16.33
N ILE A 43 -1.89 -8.20 15.41
CA ILE A 43 -3.04 -8.76 14.67
C ILE A 43 -2.64 -10.03 13.92
N TYR A 44 -1.51 -10.02 13.22
CA TYR A 44 -1.06 -11.20 12.47
C TYR A 44 -0.47 -12.30 13.34
N SER A 45 0.13 -11.95 14.49
CA SER A 45 0.68 -12.93 15.43
C SER A 45 -0.42 -13.68 16.19
N ASN A 46 -1.55 -13.02 16.44
CA ASN A 46 -2.71 -13.59 17.13
C ASN A 46 -3.71 -14.29 16.20
N LYS A 47 -3.60 -14.09 14.88
CA LYS A 47 -4.40 -14.85 13.90
C LYS A 47 -3.82 -16.25 13.78
N ASP A 48 -4.58 -17.26 14.23
CA ASP A 48 -4.22 -18.66 14.05
C ASP A 48 -4.06 -19.00 12.55
N LYS A 49 -3.14 -19.92 12.23
CA LYS A 49 -2.83 -20.32 10.85
C LYS A 49 -4.07 -20.74 10.04
N GLU A 50 -5.09 -21.29 10.70
CA GLU A 50 -6.35 -21.70 10.07
C GLU A 50 -7.16 -20.50 9.55
N SER A 51 -7.17 -19.37 10.28
CA SER A 51 -7.86 -18.14 9.87
C SER A 51 -7.21 -17.44 8.66
N PHE A 52 -5.93 -17.70 8.41
CA PHE A 52 -5.21 -17.17 7.25
C PHE A 52 -5.66 -17.82 5.94
N GLU A 53 -5.97 -19.12 5.98
CA GLU A 53 -6.42 -19.87 4.80
C GLU A 53 -7.86 -19.51 4.42
N GLU A 54 -8.75 -19.32 5.41
CA GLU A 54 -10.15 -18.94 5.17
C GLU A 54 -10.31 -17.54 4.57
N GLN A 55 -9.44 -16.58 4.92
CA GLN A 55 -9.47 -15.22 4.38
C GLN A 55 -8.62 -15.04 3.11
N GLY A 56 -7.99 -16.11 2.59
CA GLY A 56 -7.11 -16.03 1.43
C GLY A 56 -5.88 -15.13 1.60
N LEU A 57 -5.55 -14.75 2.84
CA LEU A 57 -4.44 -13.87 3.15
C LEU A 57 -3.13 -14.68 3.17
N SER A 58 -2.52 -14.78 2.00
CA SER A 58 -1.17 -15.36 1.89
C SER A 58 -0.16 -14.57 2.72
N GLY A 59 0.87 -15.25 3.26
CA GLY A 59 1.96 -14.60 4.00
C GLY A 59 2.64 -13.44 3.24
N VAL A 60 2.57 -13.44 1.90
CA VAL A 60 3.02 -12.33 1.05
C VAL A 60 2.19 -11.05 1.26
N GLY A 61 0.88 -11.17 1.48
CA GLY A 61 -0.03 -10.06 1.75
C GLY A 61 0.31 -9.36 3.07
N ILE A 62 0.58 -10.14 4.11
CA ILE A 62 1.01 -9.65 5.43
C ILE A 62 2.27 -8.80 5.31
N VAL A 63 3.30 -9.36 4.66
CA VAL A 63 4.58 -8.66 4.48
C VAL A 63 4.40 -7.40 3.64
N THR A 64 3.47 -7.41 2.69
CA THR A 64 3.15 -6.23 1.88
C THR A 64 2.51 -5.12 2.72
N GLU A 65 1.59 -5.45 3.63
CA GLU A 65 0.99 -4.46 4.54
C GLU A 65 2.00 -3.89 5.53
N LEU A 66 2.88 -4.72 6.10
CA LEU A 66 3.98 -4.24 6.94
C LEU A 66 4.94 -3.32 6.16
N ARG A 67 5.24 -3.62 4.90
CA ARG A 67 6.03 -2.71 4.04
C ARG A 67 5.33 -1.37 3.82
N LYS A 68 4.02 -1.36 3.60
CA LYS A 68 3.23 -0.13 3.49
C LYS A 68 3.32 0.69 4.78
N ALA A 69 3.12 0.05 5.93
CA ALA A 69 3.24 0.68 7.24
C ALA A 69 4.63 1.28 7.49
N ALA A 70 5.70 0.63 7.05
CA ALA A 70 7.08 1.12 7.18
C ALA A 70 7.38 2.32 6.26
N ASN A 71 6.75 2.39 5.09
CA ASN A 71 6.92 3.51 4.16
C ASN A 71 6.15 4.75 4.62
N HIS A 72 4.83 4.65 4.77
CA HIS A 72 3.98 5.79 5.16
C HIS A 72 2.62 5.34 5.71
N SER A 73 2.14 5.99 6.78
CA SER A 73 0.87 5.63 7.44
C SER A 73 -0.37 5.78 6.54
N ALA A 74 -0.41 6.78 5.66
CA ALA A 74 -1.54 7.02 4.74
C ALA A 74 -1.72 5.97 3.62
N LEU A 75 -0.78 5.02 3.49
CA LEU A 75 -0.94 3.86 2.59
C LEU A 75 -1.86 2.79 3.18
N LEU A 76 -2.23 2.94 4.43
CA LEU A 76 -3.19 2.11 5.15
C LEU A 76 -4.42 2.94 5.50
N ARG A 77 -5.48 2.27 5.96
CA ARG A 77 -6.74 2.90 6.32
C ARG A 77 -6.82 3.08 7.83
N TYR A 78 -6.57 4.30 8.31
CA TYR A 78 -6.60 4.63 9.74
C TYR A 78 -7.45 5.86 10.06
N HIS A 79 -7.57 6.80 9.13
CA HIS A 79 -8.26 8.08 9.35
C HIS A 79 -9.72 8.06 8.93
N TYR A 80 -10.06 7.39 7.82
CA TYR A 80 -11.43 7.35 7.32
C TYR A 80 -12.22 6.20 7.94
N THR A 81 -13.28 6.53 8.68
CA THR A 81 -14.22 5.54 9.25
C THR A 81 -15.29 5.15 8.24
N ASP A 82 -15.92 3.99 8.45
CA ASP A 82 -16.96 3.46 7.55
C ASP A 82 -18.15 4.44 7.38
N GLU A 83 -18.51 5.14 8.46
CA GLU A 83 -19.53 6.19 8.44
C GLU A 83 -19.13 7.35 7.51
N GLN A 84 -17.86 7.76 7.53
CA GLN A 84 -17.34 8.80 6.64
C GLN A 84 -17.29 8.31 5.19
N LEU A 85 -16.95 7.04 4.96
CA LEU A 85 -16.98 6.45 3.61
C LEU A 85 -18.39 6.46 3.04
N THR A 86 -19.40 6.14 3.84
CA THR A 86 -20.81 6.22 3.42
C THR A 86 -21.19 7.64 3.02
N GLN A 87 -20.74 8.65 3.77
CA GLN A 87 -20.98 10.06 3.43
C GLN A 87 -20.25 10.48 2.15
N ILE A 88 -19.00 10.03 1.97
CA ILE A 88 -18.20 10.31 0.77
C ILE A 88 -18.83 9.64 -0.45
N ALA A 89 -19.25 8.37 -0.35
CA ALA A 89 -19.93 7.63 -1.41
C ALA A 89 -21.24 8.33 -1.84
N ASN A 90 -22.01 8.84 -0.87
CA ASN A 90 -23.22 9.62 -1.15
C ASN A 90 -22.96 10.93 -1.91
N LYS A 91 -21.82 11.58 -1.68
CA LYS A 91 -21.44 12.79 -2.40
C LYS A 91 -20.93 12.47 -3.81
N LEU A 92 -20.06 11.47 -3.92
CA LEU A 92 -19.54 10.99 -5.21
C LEU A 92 -20.64 10.50 -6.14
N ALA A 93 -21.66 9.80 -5.62
CA ALA A 93 -22.81 9.34 -6.41
C ALA A 93 -23.64 10.49 -7.03
N LYS A 94 -23.57 11.70 -6.46
CA LYS A 94 -24.29 12.88 -6.97
C LYS A 94 -23.50 13.64 -8.03
N GLU A 95 -22.20 13.43 -8.13
CA GLU A 95 -21.37 14.10 -9.11
C GLU A 95 -21.54 13.51 -10.51
N ARG A 96 -21.86 14.37 -11.47
CA ARG A 96 -22.10 13.96 -12.86
C ARG A 96 -20.86 13.45 -13.60
N LEU A 97 -19.66 13.78 -13.10
CA LEU A 97 -18.38 13.40 -13.70
C LEU A 97 -17.84 12.07 -13.15
N TYR A 98 -18.44 11.55 -12.08
CA TYR A 98 -18.00 10.30 -11.47
C TYR A 98 -18.64 9.11 -12.20
N LYS A 99 -17.85 8.04 -12.38
CA LYS A 99 -18.18 6.91 -13.28
C LYS A 99 -19.44 6.14 -12.89
N GLU A 100 -19.79 6.10 -11.61
CA GLU A 100 -20.87 5.25 -11.09
C GLU A 100 -21.93 6.04 -10.34
N THR A 101 -23.20 5.69 -10.54
CA THR A 101 -24.34 6.31 -9.84
C THR A 101 -24.76 5.53 -8.59
N ASN A 102 -24.35 4.26 -8.44
CA ASN A 102 -24.78 3.42 -7.33
C ASN A 102 -23.89 3.62 -6.10
N GLN A 103 -24.46 4.18 -5.04
CA GLN A 103 -23.79 4.41 -3.76
C GLN A 103 -23.15 3.13 -3.17
N GLN A 104 -23.80 1.98 -3.32
CA GLN A 104 -23.33 0.73 -2.71
C GLN A 104 -21.98 0.28 -3.29
N TYR A 105 -21.83 0.32 -4.61
CA TYR A 105 -20.59 -0.09 -5.27
C TYR A 105 -19.45 0.90 -4.99
N ILE A 106 -19.76 2.20 -4.92
CA ILE A 106 -18.78 3.21 -4.53
C ILE A 106 -18.29 2.97 -3.10
N HIS A 107 -19.19 2.59 -2.18
CA HIS A 107 -18.80 2.29 -0.81
C HIS A 107 -17.87 1.06 -0.74
N GLU A 108 -18.20 -0.01 -1.47
CA GLU A 108 -17.37 -1.21 -1.55
C GLU A 108 -15.99 -0.92 -2.13
N ASP A 109 -15.90 -0.09 -3.17
CA ASP A 109 -14.64 0.35 -3.75
C ASP A 109 -13.79 1.16 -2.76
N LEU A 110 -14.41 2.12 -2.07
CA LEU A 110 -13.75 2.95 -1.06
C LEU A 110 -13.24 2.12 0.12
N CYS A 111 -13.89 0.99 0.44
CA CYS A 111 -13.47 0.12 1.52
C CYS A 111 -12.10 -0.54 1.28
N VAL A 112 -11.74 -0.77 0.02
CA VAL A 112 -10.46 -1.40 -0.36
C VAL A 112 -9.34 -0.36 -0.54
N MET A 113 -9.70 0.91 -0.68
CA MET A 113 -8.75 2.00 -0.90
C MET A 113 -8.01 2.43 0.36
N SER A 114 -6.80 3.00 0.18
CA SER A 114 -6.04 3.61 1.27
C SER A 114 -6.48 5.04 1.53
N ASP A 115 -6.16 5.56 2.72
CA ASP A 115 -6.51 6.93 3.11
C ASP A 115 -6.01 7.98 2.10
N PHE A 116 -4.80 7.80 1.56
CA PHE A 116 -4.27 8.69 0.53
C PHE A 116 -5.13 8.72 -0.74
N HIS A 117 -5.61 7.57 -1.21
CA HIS A 117 -6.44 7.50 -2.41
C HIS A 117 -7.80 8.15 -2.18
N ILE A 118 -8.43 7.85 -1.03
CA ILE A 118 -9.71 8.45 -0.63
C ILE A 118 -9.55 9.97 -0.53
N HIS A 119 -8.48 10.45 0.11
CA HIS A 119 -8.19 11.88 0.19
C HIS A 119 -8.04 12.51 -1.19
N SER A 120 -7.23 11.90 -2.07
CA SER A 120 -7.03 12.40 -3.44
C SER A 120 -8.34 12.46 -4.22
N LEU A 121 -9.24 11.48 -4.06
CA LEU A 121 -10.56 11.51 -4.68
C LEU A 121 -11.38 12.71 -4.17
N THR A 122 -11.44 12.89 -2.85
CA THR A 122 -12.19 14.02 -2.25
C THR A 122 -11.61 15.40 -2.58
N CYS A 123 -10.34 15.48 -2.99
CA CYS A 123 -9.75 16.74 -3.47
C CYS A 123 -10.07 17.01 -4.95
N ASN A 124 -10.14 15.96 -5.76
CA ASN A 124 -10.38 16.08 -7.20
C ASN A 124 -11.86 16.31 -7.52
N TYR A 125 -12.75 15.80 -6.66
CA TYR A 125 -14.20 15.77 -6.82
C TYR A 125 -14.84 16.56 -5.66
N LYS A 126 -15.70 17.53 -5.97
CA LYS A 126 -16.25 18.54 -5.03
C LYS A 126 -17.76 18.47 -4.91
#